data_AF-A0A7V4Y3Z8-F1
#
_entry.id   AF-A0A7V4Y3Z8-F1
#
_cell.length_a   1.000
_cell.length_b   1.000
_cell.length_c   1.000
_cell.angle_alpha   90.00
_cell.angle_beta   90.00
_cell.angle_gamma   90.00
#
_symmetry.space_group_name_H-M   'P 1'
#
loop_
_entity.id
_entity.type
_entity.pdbx_description
1 polymer ?
#
loop_
_entity_poly.entity_id
_entity_poly.type
_entity_poly.pdbx_seq_one_letter_code
_entity_poly.pdbx_strand_id
1 'polypeptide(L)'
;MKTKTILIGALMLLGLSAYAFAGATFTVGSIPVTTVANSGYTERTGDITFTTVAGSDAIVTGTITINYGVPITNHETGDGNIKLETYGSCPTVSVLSHSGTKVVLGLGAQDAAASCAIRMYGVRVAVADTSLTALDAYISSTGNAIVAGQTTVRVIVSIDAGIKSFTGSTPVTINAVTGGSGTVTLSLAENFFDAFGVTVATDPSQDLAQMVKISLSALPPAGITLTFPAYGYSGSTAVFTRCSSAGVPSATTLAITNTSTSKDVYYIVTTDTDLLTAETFTFAVSVAATSTPIYTTDPPITASASMALIGTATPLTQKIPRYKEVPVGAAQFYNLVGYGTSTLMIPYSVFNSTYGYDTGIAIANTTADPGPTYLYLSTGAIAQTGAMTFYFYPQSGTPFSYTTTAGSPGAGLLSNGKLAAGGTYTVMLSQLLAAAGKSGNFTGYIIVVTQFTNAHGQYFISDFEYFTNGAQILVLSSGRATSAEALDH
;
A
#
# COMPACT_ATOMS: atom_id res chain seq x y z
N MET A 1 44.04 30.24 62.88
CA MET A 1 43.33 29.07 62.32
C MET A 1 42.89 29.41 60.90
N LYS A 2 42.91 28.44 59.96
CA LYS A 2 42.56 28.54 58.52
C LYS A 2 43.73 28.74 57.55
N THR A 3 44.48 27.66 57.29
CA THR A 3 45.32 27.56 56.07
C THR A 3 45.61 26.11 55.63
N LYS A 4 45.24 25.08 56.42
CA LYS A 4 45.61 23.68 56.14
C LYS A 4 44.59 22.85 55.33
N THR A 5 43.41 23.39 55.03
CA THR A 5 42.32 22.60 54.39
C THR A 5 42.22 22.81 52.86
N ILE A 6 42.85 23.84 52.29
CA ILE A 6 42.72 24.15 50.85
C ILE A 6 43.69 23.33 49.98
N LEU A 7 44.84 22.91 50.53
CA LEU A 7 45.86 22.19 49.76
C LEU A 7 45.48 20.72 49.48
N ILE A 8 44.71 20.08 50.36
CA ILE A 8 44.23 18.69 50.16
C ILE A 8 43.07 18.64 49.16
N GLY A 9 42.21 19.67 49.12
CA GLY A 9 41.15 19.80 48.12
C GLY A 9 41.69 20.03 46.70
N ALA A 10 42.73 20.86 46.54
CA ALA A 10 43.36 21.09 45.24
C ALA A 10 44.16 19.87 44.73
N LEU A 11 44.80 19.10 45.62
CA LEU A 11 45.50 17.87 45.25
C LEU A 11 44.54 16.73 44.86
N MET A 12 43.37 16.64 45.50
CA MET A 12 42.35 15.66 45.12
C MET A 12 41.60 16.08 43.85
N LEU A 13 41.39 17.39 43.60
CA LEU A 13 40.70 17.88 42.40
C LEU A 13 41.61 17.88 41.15
N LEU A 14 42.94 18.01 41.31
CA LEU A 14 43.93 17.85 40.22
C LEU A 14 44.45 16.40 40.07
N GLY A 15 44.25 15.55 41.09
CA GLY A 15 44.59 14.12 41.03
C GLY A 15 43.51 13.24 40.37
N LEU A 16 42.34 13.81 40.05
CA LEU A 16 41.22 13.10 39.43
C LEU A 16 41.06 13.37 37.92
N SER A 17 41.93 14.18 37.29
CA SER A 17 41.75 14.63 35.90
C SER A 17 42.74 14.06 34.88
N ALA A 18 43.39 12.93 35.16
CA ALA A 18 44.14 12.21 34.13
C ALA A 18 44.27 10.74 34.49
N TYR A 19 43.25 9.93 34.17
CA TYR A 19 43.57 8.58 33.73
C TYR A 19 44.40 8.75 32.44
N ALA A 20 45.71 8.85 32.60
CA ALA A 20 46.66 8.77 31.50
C ALA A 20 46.58 7.34 30.97
N PHE A 21 45.64 7.09 30.06
CA PHE A 21 45.68 5.89 29.25
C PHE A 21 46.98 5.97 28.44
N ALA A 22 47.95 5.09 28.71
CA ALA A 22 49.18 4.96 27.93
C ALA A 22 48.94 4.34 26.54
N GLY A 23 47.75 4.58 25.98
CA GLY A 23 47.26 4.00 24.74
C GLY A 23 47.20 5.03 23.62
N ALA A 24 47.20 4.54 22.38
CA ALA A 24 47.04 5.39 21.22
C ALA A 24 45.70 6.14 21.24
N THR A 25 45.63 7.27 20.54
CA THR A 25 44.38 8.00 20.33
C THR A 25 43.91 7.81 18.90
N PHE A 26 42.66 7.40 18.69
CA PHE A 26 42.05 7.24 17.38
C PHE A 26 41.10 8.38 17.03
N THR A 27 41.24 8.92 15.81
CA THR A 27 40.14 9.59 15.12
C THR A 27 39.27 8.56 14.41
N VAL A 28 37.95 8.77 14.42
CA VAL A 28 36.99 7.87 13.77
C VAL A 28 36.19 8.61 12.71
N GLY A 29 36.03 7.98 11.55
CA GLY A 29 35.17 8.45 10.47
C GLY A 29 34.41 7.31 9.79
N SER A 30 33.46 7.67 8.92
CA SER A 30 32.71 6.73 8.09
C SER A 30 32.65 7.22 6.65
N ILE A 31 33.00 6.34 5.71
CA ILE A 31 33.01 6.61 4.28
C ILE A 31 32.87 5.31 3.46
N PRO A 32 32.07 5.28 2.38
CA PRO A 32 30.92 6.15 2.11
C PRO A 32 29.75 5.78 3.02
N VAL A 33 28.93 6.76 3.38
CA VAL A 33 27.68 6.52 4.11
C VAL A 33 26.61 6.06 3.12
N THR A 34 25.92 4.97 3.42
CA THR A 34 24.95 4.37 2.49
C THR A 34 23.52 4.88 2.73
N THR A 35 22.73 4.97 1.66
CA THR A 35 21.27 5.00 1.72
C THR A 35 20.77 3.58 1.56
N VAL A 36 19.78 3.18 2.36
CA VAL A 36 19.29 1.79 2.38
C VAL A 36 17.76 1.74 2.38
N ALA A 37 17.19 0.59 2.03
CA ALA A 37 15.76 0.40 2.10
C ALA A 37 15.27 0.20 3.55
N ASN A 38 14.17 0.87 3.92
CA ASN A 38 13.45 0.67 5.18
C ASN A 38 12.82 -0.71 5.31
N SER A 39 12.71 -1.43 4.19
CA SER A 39 12.25 -2.79 4.11
C SER A 39 13.40 -3.80 4.19
N GLY A 40 14.63 -3.33 4.28
CA GLY A 40 15.83 -4.16 4.27
C GLY A 40 16.02 -5.00 5.53
N TYR A 41 15.90 -6.33 5.39
CA TYR A 41 16.32 -7.25 6.46
C TYR A 41 17.85 -7.37 6.57
N THR A 42 18.59 -7.02 5.50
CA THR A 42 20.05 -7.13 5.44
C THR A 42 20.62 -6.01 4.57
N GLU A 43 20.92 -4.88 5.18
CA GLU A 43 21.41 -3.67 4.52
C GLU A 43 22.88 -3.40 4.85
N ARG A 44 23.67 -3.02 3.85
CA ARG A 44 25.10 -2.72 4.04
C ARG A 44 25.26 -1.35 4.69
N THR A 45 26.03 -1.31 5.76
CA THR A 45 26.42 -0.04 6.39
C THR A 45 27.63 0.55 5.68
N GLY A 46 27.85 1.86 5.85
CA GLY A 46 29.11 2.50 5.51
C GLY A 46 30.28 1.91 6.28
N ASP A 47 31.48 2.07 5.71
CA ASP A 47 32.71 1.58 6.32
C ASP A 47 33.14 2.49 7.46
N ILE A 48 33.71 1.93 8.52
CA ILE A 48 34.23 2.70 9.65
C ILE A 48 35.75 2.66 9.61
N THR A 49 36.39 3.83 9.66
CA THR A 49 37.85 3.96 9.68
C THR A 49 38.32 4.54 11.01
N PHE A 50 39.30 3.88 11.61
CA PHE A 50 40.03 4.32 12.80
C PHE A 50 41.43 4.73 12.38
N THR A 51 41.82 5.98 12.64
CA THR A 51 43.17 6.48 12.29
C THR A 51 43.86 6.97 13.55
N THR A 52 45.09 6.52 13.80
CA THR A 52 45.89 6.99 14.93
C THR A 52 46.25 8.46 14.77
N VAL A 53 46.10 9.26 15.83
CA VAL A 53 46.49 10.67 15.83
C VAL A 53 48.02 10.79 15.83
N ALA A 54 48.58 11.65 14.97
CA ALA A 54 50.01 11.86 14.88
C ALA A 54 50.63 12.34 16.21
N GLY A 55 51.79 11.79 16.56
CA GLY A 55 52.54 12.16 17.78
C GLY A 55 52.21 11.32 19.02
N SER A 56 51.42 10.26 18.90
CA SER A 56 51.28 9.27 19.98
C SER A 56 52.36 8.20 19.86
N ASP A 57 53.45 8.27 20.63
CA ASP A 57 54.41 7.16 20.80
C ASP A 57 53.83 6.04 21.70
N ALA A 58 52.50 5.90 21.72
CA ALA A 58 51.77 5.01 22.60
C ALA A 58 51.56 3.65 21.94
N ILE A 59 51.43 2.60 22.74
CA ILE A 59 51.18 1.25 22.23
C ILE A 59 49.69 1.14 21.86
N VAL A 60 49.38 0.76 20.62
CA VAL A 60 48.03 0.34 20.23
C VAL A 60 47.80 -1.06 20.79
N THR A 61 46.77 -1.25 21.61
CA THR A 61 46.39 -2.58 22.13
C THR A 61 44.95 -2.60 22.65
N GLY A 62 44.39 -3.78 22.89
CA GLY A 62 43.09 -3.93 23.54
C GLY A 62 41.95 -4.17 22.55
N THR A 63 40.79 -3.55 22.76
CA THR A 63 39.59 -3.82 21.96
C THR A 63 38.88 -2.55 21.52
N ILE A 64 38.20 -2.64 20.37
CA ILE A 64 37.23 -1.65 19.91
C ILE A 64 35.88 -2.36 19.78
N THR A 65 34.86 -1.84 20.44
CA THR A 65 33.47 -2.31 20.32
C THR A 65 32.66 -1.29 19.55
N ILE A 66 32.06 -1.73 18.45
CA ILE A 66 31.13 -0.97 17.62
C ILE A 66 29.72 -1.52 17.84
N ASN A 67 28.78 -0.69 18.27
CA ASN A 67 27.38 -1.04 18.47
C ASN A 67 26.50 -0.31 17.46
N TYR A 68 25.82 -1.05 16.61
CA TYR A 68 24.92 -0.51 15.59
C TYR A 68 23.51 -0.24 16.12
N GLY A 69 23.15 -0.73 17.31
CA GLY A 69 21.80 -0.55 17.88
C GLY A 69 20.68 -1.32 17.18
N VAL A 70 20.99 -1.97 16.05
CA VAL A 70 20.12 -2.86 15.27
C VAL A 70 20.80 -4.21 15.06
N PRO A 71 20.04 -5.30 14.82
CA PRO A 71 20.63 -6.62 14.62
C PRO A 71 21.60 -6.66 13.44
N ILE A 72 22.78 -7.23 13.64
CA ILE A 72 23.76 -7.53 12.60
C ILE A 72 23.36 -8.82 11.89
N THR A 73 23.36 -8.80 10.57
CA THR A 73 22.86 -9.92 9.73
C THR A 73 23.91 -10.52 8.81
N ASN A 74 25.20 -10.24 9.06
CA ASN A 74 26.30 -10.95 8.42
C ASN A 74 26.22 -12.47 8.68
N HIS A 75 26.39 -13.27 7.62
CA HIS A 75 26.53 -14.72 7.75
C HIS A 75 27.93 -15.09 8.25
N GLU A 76 28.04 -16.10 9.11
CA GLU A 76 29.31 -16.55 9.72
C GLU A 76 30.27 -17.25 8.73
N THR A 77 29.84 -17.54 7.49
CA THR A 77 30.64 -18.26 6.48
C THR A 77 30.51 -17.64 5.08
N GLY A 78 31.63 -17.25 4.45
CA GLY A 78 31.72 -16.85 3.04
C GLY A 78 32.14 -15.39 2.79
N ASP A 79 31.98 -14.91 1.55
CA ASP A 79 32.34 -13.55 1.09
C ASP A 79 31.54 -12.40 1.75
N GLY A 80 30.56 -12.73 2.60
CA GLY A 80 29.74 -11.81 3.40
C GLY A 80 30.29 -11.48 4.80
N ASN A 81 31.54 -11.86 5.09
CA ASN A 81 32.20 -11.56 6.35
C ASN A 81 32.51 -10.06 6.50
N ILE A 82 32.54 -9.60 7.76
CA ILE A 82 33.10 -8.29 8.11
C ILE A 82 34.60 -8.33 7.77
N LYS A 83 35.03 -7.42 6.91
CA LYS A 83 36.41 -7.34 6.41
C LYS A 83 37.17 -6.23 7.13
N LEU A 84 38.46 -6.46 7.27
CA LEU A 84 39.40 -5.54 7.91
C LEU A 84 40.54 -5.26 6.94
N GLU A 85 40.86 -3.99 6.77
CA GLU A 85 42.03 -3.52 6.05
C GLU A 85 42.85 -2.62 6.99
N THR A 86 44.17 -2.79 6.95
CA THR A 86 45.10 -1.96 7.71
C THR A 86 46.04 -1.24 6.76
N TYR A 87 46.29 0.04 7.00
CA TYR A 87 47.17 0.88 6.22
C TYR A 87 48.27 1.45 7.12
N GLY A 88 49.53 1.39 6.67
CA GLY A 88 50.69 1.79 7.47
C GLY A 88 51.14 0.71 8.46
N SER A 89 51.92 1.10 9.46
CA SER A 89 52.42 0.20 10.51
C SER A 89 51.38 0.03 11.63
N CYS A 90 50.32 -0.73 11.35
CA CYS A 90 49.25 -1.05 12.29
C CYS A 90 49.47 -2.36 13.05
N PRO A 91 48.90 -2.52 14.26
CA PRO A 91 48.83 -3.81 14.95
C PRO A 91 48.08 -4.85 14.10
N THR A 92 48.26 -6.12 14.46
CA THR A 92 47.35 -7.16 13.99
C THR A 92 45.94 -6.87 14.50
N VAL A 93 44.98 -6.80 13.58
CA VAL A 93 43.56 -6.57 13.88
C VAL A 93 42.76 -7.80 13.49
N SER A 94 41.85 -8.23 14.36
CA SER A 94 40.93 -9.32 14.07
C SER A 94 39.52 -9.01 14.56
N VAL A 95 38.51 -9.57 13.89
CA VAL A 95 37.13 -9.56 14.41
C VAL A 95 37.03 -10.67 15.46
N LEU A 96 36.92 -10.31 16.73
CA LEU A 96 36.80 -11.28 17.84
C LEU A 96 35.39 -11.86 17.93
N SER A 97 34.38 -11.04 17.65
CA SER A 97 32.97 -11.47 17.63
C SER A 97 32.12 -10.48 16.86
N HIS A 98 31.07 -10.97 16.22
CA HIS A 98 29.94 -10.18 15.77
C HIS A 98 28.64 -10.89 16.17
N SER A 99 27.89 -10.32 17.11
CA SER A 99 26.62 -10.94 17.54
C SER A 99 25.66 -9.87 18.05
N GLY A 100 24.36 -10.15 17.90
CA GLY A 100 23.32 -9.19 18.25
C GLY A 100 23.50 -7.90 17.47
N THR A 101 23.85 -6.82 18.15
CA THR A 101 24.02 -5.48 17.56
C THR A 101 25.47 -4.99 17.52
N LYS A 102 26.44 -5.84 17.89
CA LYS A 102 27.82 -5.42 18.16
C LYS A 102 28.85 -6.17 17.32
N VAL A 103 29.88 -5.43 16.90
CA VAL A 103 31.13 -5.96 16.37
C VAL A 103 32.24 -5.62 17.37
N VAL A 104 33.07 -6.60 17.70
CA VAL A 104 34.22 -6.42 18.59
C VAL A 104 35.50 -6.73 17.82
N LEU A 105 36.38 -5.74 17.72
CA LEU A 105 37.70 -5.84 17.14
C LEU A 105 38.74 -6.04 18.24
N GLY A 106 39.66 -6.98 18.02
CA GLY A 106 40.85 -7.19 18.85
C GLY A 106 42.06 -6.53 18.20
N LEU A 107 42.86 -5.84 19.02
CA LEU A 107 44.08 -5.16 18.60
C LEU A 107 45.29 -5.81 19.30
N GLY A 108 46.19 -6.39 18.50
CA GLY A 108 47.50 -6.83 18.97
C GLY A 108 48.32 -5.64 19.50
N ALA A 109 49.27 -5.89 20.38
CA ALA A 109 50.16 -4.85 20.88
C ALA A 109 51.17 -4.43 19.79
N GLN A 110 51.23 -3.14 19.46
CA GLN A 110 52.23 -2.58 18.54
C GLN A 110 52.45 -1.09 18.83
N ASP A 111 53.66 -0.59 18.63
CA ASP A 111 53.95 0.84 18.71
C ASP A 111 53.13 1.59 17.66
N ALA A 112 52.33 2.58 18.09
CA ALA A 112 51.49 3.35 17.18
C ALA A 112 52.38 4.21 16.28
N ALA A 113 52.53 3.82 15.01
CA ALA A 113 53.02 4.76 14.01
C ALA A 113 51.96 5.84 13.77
N ALA A 114 52.37 7.09 13.62
CA ALA A 114 51.51 8.26 13.34
C ALA A 114 50.64 8.15 12.06
N SER A 115 50.70 7.04 11.34
CA SER A 115 50.03 6.77 10.06
C SER A 115 49.23 5.46 10.03
N CYS A 116 48.95 4.83 11.17
CA CYS A 116 48.11 3.63 11.19
C CYS A 116 46.63 3.99 10.93
N ALA A 117 46.02 3.35 9.94
CA ALA A 117 44.58 3.36 9.73
C ALA A 117 44.00 1.95 9.62
N ILE A 118 42.91 1.69 10.34
CA ILE A 118 42.15 0.44 10.33
C ILE A 118 40.80 0.74 9.70
N ARG A 119 40.46 0.10 8.59
CA ARG A 119 39.16 0.19 7.92
C ARG A 119 38.39 -1.09 8.14
N MET A 120 37.19 -0.98 8.71
CA MET A 120 36.23 -2.06 8.84
C MET A 120 35.10 -1.85 7.83
N TYR A 121 34.81 -2.87 7.02
CA TYR A 121 33.78 -2.78 5.99
C TYR A 121 33.00 -4.09 5.83
N GLY A 122 31.88 -4.01 5.13
CA GLY A 122 31.00 -5.16 4.86
C GLY A 122 30.06 -5.52 6.01
N VAL A 123 29.92 -4.67 7.04
CA VAL A 123 28.91 -4.88 8.10
C VAL A 123 27.51 -4.71 7.51
N ARG A 124 26.60 -5.59 7.92
CA ARG A 124 25.21 -5.59 7.49
C ARG A 124 24.26 -5.63 8.66
N VAL A 125 23.15 -4.93 8.52
CA VAL A 125 22.18 -4.73 9.60
C VAL A 125 20.75 -4.93 9.12
N ALA A 126 19.87 -5.34 10.03
CA ALA A 126 18.43 -5.35 9.82
C ALA A 126 17.83 -4.01 10.23
N VAL A 127 17.34 -3.24 9.25
CA VAL A 127 16.64 -1.96 9.48
C VAL A 127 15.13 -2.07 9.26
N ALA A 128 14.68 -3.18 8.65
CA ALA A 128 13.27 -3.54 8.59
C ALA A 128 12.63 -3.50 9.98
N ASP A 129 11.37 -3.04 10.05
CA ASP A 129 10.57 -2.91 11.27
C ASP A 129 11.08 -1.87 12.28
N THR A 130 12.12 -1.13 11.95
CA THR A 130 12.57 0.00 12.77
C THR A 130 11.86 1.29 12.36
N SER A 131 11.77 2.25 13.27
CA SER A 131 11.33 3.61 12.97
C SER A 131 12.50 4.54 12.62
N LEU A 132 13.68 3.97 12.34
CA LEU A 132 14.89 4.73 12.08
C LEU A 132 14.83 5.32 10.68
N THR A 133 15.20 6.59 10.55
CA THR A 133 15.40 7.25 9.25
C THR A 133 16.88 7.33 8.88
N ALA A 134 17.78 6.96 9.80
CA ALA A 134 19.23 6.90 9.63
C ALA A 134 19.82 5.99 10.72
N LEU A 135 21.08 5.56 10.56
CA LEU A 135 21.77 4.72 11.54
C LEU A 135 23.13 5.29 11.93
N ASP A 136 23.31 5.46 13.24
CA ASP A 136 24.58 5.81 13.86
C ASP A 136 25.16 4.59 14.59
N ALA A 137 26.45 4.34 14.41
CA ALA A 137 27.20 3.33 15.16
C ALA A 137 27.91 3.98 16.35
N TYR A 138 27.78 3.36 17.52
CA TYR A 138 28.39 3.82 18.77
C TYR A 138 29.67 3.06 19.05
N ILE A 139 30.73 3.78 19.38
CA ILE A 139 32.09 3.27 19.44
C ILE A 139 32.61 3.44 20.86
N SER A 140 33.16 2.35 21.39
CA SER A 140 33.91 2.33 22.64
C SER A 140 35.21 1.57 22.45
N SER A 141 36.26 1.93 23.18
CA SER A 141 37.54 1.22 23.15
C SER A 141 38.04 0.97 24.57
N THR A 142 38.70 -0.17 24.75
CA THR A 142 39.50 -0.48 25.95
C THR A 142 40.96 -0.54 25.52
N GLY A 143 41.83 0.19 26.21
CA GLY A 143 43.27 0.23 25.90
C GLY A 143 43.70 1.38 24.97
N ASN A 144 42.76 2.04 24.29
CA ASN A 144 43.03 3.22 23.46
C ASN A 144 42.01 4.33 23.77
N ALA A 145 42.39 5.58 23.52
CA ALA A 145 41.48 6.71 23.56
C ALA A 145 40.81 6.92 22.20
N ILE A 146 39.57 7.41 22.21
CA ILE A 146 38.88 7.92 21.02
C ILE A 146 38.83 9.44 21.16
N VAL A 147 39.13 10.18 20.09
CA VAL A 147 39.04 11.64 20.09
C VAL A 147 37.65 12.08 20.59
N ALA A 148 37.62 13.04 21.51
CA ALA A 148 36.39 13.52 22.12
C ALA A 148 35.38 13.96 21.04
N GLY A 149 34.13 13.50 21.16
CA GLY A 149 33.07 13.76 20.19
C GLY A 149 33.03 12.81 18.98
N GLN A 150 33.96 11.86 18.87
CA GLN A 150 34.00 10.86 17.77
C GLN A 150 33.60 9.45 18.21
N THR A 151 32.84 9.32 19.31
CA THR A 151 32.31 8.04 19.79
C THR A 151 31.04 7.61 19.07
N THR A 152 30.55 8.40 18.12
CA THR A 152 29.37 8.12 17.31
C THR A 152 29.69 8.45 15.87
N VAL A 153 29.36 7.54 14.95
CA VAL A 153 29.62 7.74 13.53
C VAL A 153 28.40 7.33 12.71
N ARG A 154 28.02 8.17 11.74
CA ARG A 154 26.92 7.91 10.82
C ARG A 154 27.33 6.83 9.83
N VAL A 155 26.60 5.71 9.85
CA VAL A 155 26.88 4.56 8.97
C VAL A 155 25.78 4.34 7.93
N ILE A 156 24.58 4.88 8.13
CA ILE A 156 23.49 4.93 7.14
C ILE A 156 22.88 6.32 7.17
N VAL A 157 22.89 7.04 6.03
CA VAL A 157 22.46 8.45 5.97
C VAL A 157 20.95 8.59 5.88
N SER A 158 20.28 7.69 5.15
CA SER A 158 18.83 7.63 5.01
C SER A 158 18.32 6.20 4.92
N ILE A 159 17.14 5.96 5.52
CA ILE A 159 16.39 4.70 5.51
C ILE A 159 15.00 5.01 4.99
N ASP A 160 14.70 4.63 3.74
CA ASP A 160 13.47 5.01 3.04
C ASP A 160 12.87 3.82 2.27
N ALA A 161 11.63 3.93 1.76
CA ALA A 161 11.05 2.86 0.94
C ALA A 161 11.90 2.58 -0.31
N GLY A 162 12.02 1.30 -0.71
CA GLY A 162 12.73 0.93 -1.95
C GLY A 162 12.10 1.51 -3.21
N ILE A 163 10.76 1.64 -3.20
CA ILE A 163 9.99 2.33 -4.23
C ILE A 163 9.74 3.76 -3.75
N LYS A 164 10.13 4.74 -4.57
CA LYS A 164 9.90 6.16 -4.30
C LYS A 164 8.46 6.57 -4.56
N SER A 165 7.93 6.11 -5.69
CA SER A 165 6.60 6.48 -6.15
C SER A 165 5.99 5.39 -7.04
N PHE A 166 4.68 5.24 -6.90
CA PHE A 166 3.85 4.46 -7.81
C PHE A 166 2.63 5.28 -8.19
N THR A 167 2.49 5.58 -9.47
CA THR A 167 1.46 6.49 -10.00
C THR A 167 0.81 5.88 -11.22
N GLY A 168 -0.45 6.24 -11.48
CA GLY A 168 -1.14 5.89 -12.73
C GLY A 168 -1.41 7.14 -13.56
N SER A 169 -1.46 6.98 -14.88
CA SER A 169 -2.03 7.99 -15.78
C SER A 169 -3.54 8.16 -15.50
N THR A 170 -4.19 9.06 -16.26
CA THR A 170 -5.64 9.27 -16.18
C THR A 170 -6.39 7.92 -16.27
N PRO A 171 -7.30 7.62 -15.32
CA PRO A 171 -8.10 6.39 -15.34
C PRO A 171 -8.98 6.29 -16.60
N VAL A 172 -9.17 5.07 -17.11
CA VAL A 172 -10.05 4.83 -18.25
C VAL A 172 -11.51 5.10 -17.85
N THR A 173 -12.23 5.88 -18.65
CA THR A 173 -13.67 6.07 -18.45
C THR A 173 -14.43 4.91 -19.07
N ILE A 174 -15.10 4.11 -18.24
CA ILE A 174 -15.88 2.95 -18.66
C ILE A 174 -17.35 3.27 -18.52
N ASN A 175 -18.11 3.11 -19.61
CA ASN A 175 -19.55 3.13 -19.50
C ASN A 175 -20.05 1.79 -18.96
N ALA A 176 -20.65 1.87 -17.79
CA ALA A 176 -21.51 0.89 -17.14
C ALA A 176 -22.27 -0.12 -18.01
N VAL A 177 -22.86 0.39 -19.08
CA VAL A 177 -23.89 -0.27 -19.87
C VAL A 177 -23.33 -0.66 -21.23
N THR A 178 -22.64 0.27 -21.89
CA THR A 178 -22.08 0.03 -23.22
C THR A 178 -20.68 -0.57 -23.18
N GLY A 179 -20.12 -0.75 -21.99
CA GLY A 179 -18.73 -1.13 -21.79
C GLY A 179 -17.75 -0.01 -22.17
N GLY A 180 -16.51 -0.40 -22.41
CA GLY A 180 -15.43 0.52 -22.77
C GLY A 180 -14.09 -0.17 -22.68
N SER A 181 -13.08 0.40 -23.33
CA SER A 181 -11.71 -0.07 -23.20
C SER A 181 -10.73 1.08 -23.28
N GLY A 182 -9.55 0.87 -22.73
CA GLY A 182 -8.46 1.82 -22.76
C GLY A 182 -7.24 1.28 -22.05
N THR A 183 -6.27 2.16 -21.82
CA THR A 183 -5.01 1.79 -21.17
C THR A 183 -4.69 2.81 -20.09
N VAL A 184 -4.25 2.32 -18.93
CA VAL A 184 -3.62 3.13 -17.89
C VAL A 184 -2.14 2.79 -17.88
N THR A 185 -1.31 3.81 -18.01
CA THR A 185 0.13 3.68 -17.82
C THR A 185 0.44 3.85 -16.34
N LEU A 186 0.89 2.77 -15.71
CA LEU A 186 1.48 2.81 -14.39
C LEU A 186 2.94 3.22 -14.51
N SER A 187 3.42 4.05 -13.58
CA SER A 187 4.81 4.47 -13.48
C SER A 187 5.33 4.20 -12.06
N LEU A 188 6.47 3.53 -11.99
CA LEU A 188 7.17 3.13 -10.78
C LEU A 188 8.57 3.73 -10.81
N ALA A 189 8.99 4.38 -9.73
CA ALA A 189 10.36 4.89 -9.60
C ALA A 189 11.05 4.27 -8.40
N GLU A 190 12.32 3.92 -8.56
CA GLU A 190 13.16 3.54 -7.41
C GLU A 190 13.52 4.78 -6.59
N ASN A 191 13.84 4.54 -5.32
CA ASN A 191 14.20 5.60 -4.41
C ASN A 191 15.70 5.82 -4.23
N PHE A 192 16.50 4.81 -4.55
CA PHE A 192 17.95 4.87 -4.55
C PHE A 192 18.48 4.08 -5.74
N PHE A 193 19.71 4.37 -6.16
CA PHE A 193 20.35 3.70 -7.29
C PHE A 193 20.43 2.20 -7.03
N ASP A 194 20.16 1.40 -8.05
CA ASP A 194 20.20 -0.07 -8.02
C ASP A 194 19.16 -0.72 -7.10
N ALA A 195 18.13 0.02 -6.67
CA ALA A 195 17.01 -0.59 -5.96
C ALA A 195 16.24 -1.56 -6.84
N PHE A 196 16.39 -1.48 -8.16
CA PHE A 196 15.88 -2.46 -9.12
C PHE A 196 16.99 -3.27 -9.82
N GLY A 197 18.26 -3.13 -9.45
CA GLY A 197 19.37 -3.81 -10.14
C GLY A 197 19.32 -5.34 -10.03
N VAL A 198 19.63 -6.02 -11.15
CA VAL A 198 19.89 -7.46 -11.24
C VAL A 198 21.39 -7.79 -11.19
N THR A 199 22.26 -6.89 -11.66
CA THR A 199 23.70 -6.99 -11.45
C THR A 199 24.05 -6.26 -10.18
N VAL A 200 24.84 -6.91 -9.35
CA VAL A 200 25.15 -6.35 -8.05
C VAL A 200 26.07 -5.17 -8.20
N ALA A 201 25.66 -4.04 -7.62
CA ALA A 201 26.56 -2.95 -7.31
C ALA A 201 27.64 -3.46 -6.33
N THR A 202 28.70 -4.06 -6.87
CA THR A 202 29.93 -4.52 -6.16
C THR A 202 29.81 -5.62 -5.10
N ASP A 203 28.65 -6.26 -4.90
CA ASP A 203 28.45 -7.29 -3.87
C ASP A 203 28.23 -8.69 -4.50
N PRO A 204 29.20 -9.62 -4.47
CA PRO A 204 29.09 -10.91 -5.14
C PRO A 204 28.03 -11.88 -4.56
N SER A 205 27.21 -11.44 -3.60
CA SER A 205 26.24 -12.28 -2.88
C SER A 205 24.77 -12.08 -3.26
N GLN A 206 24.45 -11.17 -4.19
CA GLN A 206 23.08 -10.98 -4.70
C GLN A 206 22.83 -11.83 -5.97
N ASP A 207 22.34 -13.05 -5.76
CA ASP A 207 21.96 -13.97 -6.84
C ASP A 207 20.43 -14.06 -7.04
N LEU A 208 19.65 -13.28 -6.27
CA LEU A 208 18.19 -13.30 -6.32
C LEU A 208 17.66 -12.01 -6.95
N ALA A 209 16.98 -12.16 -8.08
CA ALA A 209 16.36 -11.04 -8.77
C ALA A 209 15.16 -10.52 -7.95
N GLN A 210 15.06 -9.20 -7.82
CA GLN A 210 14.08 -8.57 -6.96
C GLN A 210 12.71 -8.53 -7.65
N MET A 211 11.64 -8.77 -6.88
CA MET A 211 10.28 -8.72 -7.39
C MET A 211 9.58 -7.43 -6.97
N VAL A 212 8.91 -6.80 -7.93
CA VAL A 212 7.89 -5.79 -7.68
C VAL A 212 6.53 -6.49 -7.66
N LYS A 213 5.80 -6.28 -6.58
CA LYS A 213 4.41 -6.73 -6.42
C LYS A 213 3.48 -5.54 -6.60
N ILE A 214 2.52 -5.66 -7.50
CA ILE A 214 1.40 -4.74 -7.65
C ILE A 214 0.18 -5.40 -7.00
N SER A 215 -0.34 -4.78 -5.95
CA SER A 215 -1.49 -5.30 -5.19
C SER A 215 -2.74 -4.46 -5.46
N LEU A 216 -3.79 -5.10 -5.98
CA LEU A 216 -5.10 -4.45 -6.15
C LEU A 216 -5.84 -4.33 -4.82
N SER A 217 -6.64 -3.28 -4.65
CA SER A 217 -7.50 -3.08 -3.47
C SER A 217 -8.57 -4.16 -3.35
N ALA A 218 -9.13 -4.60 -4.47
CA ALA A 218 -10.05 -5.73 -4.59
C ALA A 218 -9.94 -6.37 -5.99
N LEU A 219 -10.62 -7.49 -6.20
CA LEU A 219 -10.79 -8.03 -7.55
C LEU A 219 -11.68 -7.10 -8.38
N PRO A 220 -11.47 -6.97 -9.70
CA PRO A 220 -12.35 -6.21 -10.56
C PRO A 220 -13.80 -6.71 -10.47
N PRO A 221 -14.81 -5.84 -10.58
CA PRO A 221 -16.21 -6.24 -10.68
C PRO A 221 -16.47 -7.16 -11.87
N ALA A 222 -17.57 -7.93 -11.80
CA ALA A 222 -17.99 -8.77 -12.92
C ALA A 222 -18.17 -7.91 -14.19
N GLY A 223 -17.53 -8.34 -15.29
CA GLY A 223 -17.54 -7.63 -16.57
C GLY A 223 -16.36 -6.69 -16.78
N ILE A 224 -15.53 -6.42 -15.77
CA ILE A 224 -14.24 -5.71 -15.93
C ILE A 224 -13.10 -6.71 -15.99
N THR A 225 -12.19 -6.51 -16.94
CA THR A 225 -10.90 -7.21 -17.03
C THR A 225 -9.77 -6.19 -17.00
N LEU A 226 -8.82 -6.41 -16.08
CA LEU A 226 -7.53 -5.71 -16.06
C LEU A 226 -6.48 -6.63 -16.65
N THR A 227 -5.86 -6.23 -17.76
CA THR A 227 -4.83 -7.03 -18.42
C THR A 227 -3.47 -6.36 -18.23
N PHE A 228 -2.66 -6.99 -17.39
CA PHE A 228 -1.29 -6.59 -17.12
C PHE A 228 -0.35 -7.11 -18.22
N PRO A 229 0.57 -6.26 -18.72
CA PRO A 229 1.47 -6.64 -19.79
C PRO A 229 2.49 -7.68 -19.32
N ALA A 230 3.04 -8.44 -20.27
CA ALA A 230 4.14 -9.38 -20.01
C ALA A 230 5.42 -8.68 -19.55
N TYR A 231 5.60 -7.41 -19.92
CA TYR A 231 6.82 -6.64 -19.68
C TYR A 231 6.52 -5.25 -19.13
N GLY A 232 7.45 -4.74 -18.32
CA GLY A 232 7.55 -3.32 -17.96
C GLY A 232 8.81 -2.70 -18.58
N TYR A 233 8.74 -1.41 -18.88
CA TYR A 233 9.73 -0.74 -19.74
C TYR A 233 10.37 0.47 -19.06
N SER A 234 11.67 0.68 -19.30
CA SER A 234 12.36 1.97 -19.14
C SER A 234 12.62 2.52 -20.53
N GLY A 235 11.93 3.61 -20.89
CA GLY A 235 11.88 4.07 -22.27
C GLY A 235 11.36 2.97 -23.21
N SER A 236 12.21 2.52 -24.13
CA SER A 236 11.89 1.44 -25.10
C SER A 236 12.43 0.07 -24.70
N THR A 237 13.21 -0.04 -23.63
CA THR A 237 13.86 -1.29 -23.22
C THR A 237 12.94 -2.04 -22.25
N ALA A 238 12.71 -3.32 -22.49
CA ALA A 238 11.99 -4.18 -21.55
C ALA A 238 12.93 -4.56 -20.41
N VAL A 239 12.56 -4.20 -19.18
CA VAL A 239 13.44 -4.31 -18.00
C VAL A 239 12.80 -5.19 -16.93
N PHE A 240 11.47 -5.14 -16.84
CA PHE A 240 10.69 -6.06 -16.03
C PHE A 240 10.06 -7.14 -16.90
N THR A 241 10.10 -8.38 -16.40
CA THR A 241 9.31 -9.49 -16.93
C THR A 241 8.29 -9.90 -15.89
N ARG A 242 7.02 -10.08 -16.28
CA ARG A 242 5.99 -10.61 -15.39
C ARG A 242 6.42 -11.98 -14.87
N CYS A 243 6.16 -12.29 -13.61
CA CYS A 243 6.53 -13.57 -13.02
C CYS A 243 5.39 -14.12 -12.13
N SER A 244 5.53 -15.38 -11.72
CA SER A 244 4.67 -15.94 -10.67
C SER A 244 5.07 -15.40 -9.30
N SER A 245 4.25 -15.63 -8.26
CA SER A 245 4.62 -15.35 -6.87
C SER A 245 5.88 -16.10 -6.41
N ALA A 246 6.27 -17.17 -7.12
CA ALA A 246 7.52 -17.90 -6.91
C ALA A 246 8.69 -17.36 -7.74
N GLY A 247 8.54 -16.18 -8.37
CA GLY A 247 9.59 -15.52 -9.16
C GLY A 247 9.91 -16.20 -10.49
N VAL A 248 9.08 -17.14 -10.95
CA VAL A 248 9.28 -17.79 -12.25
C VAL A 248 8.88 -16.81 -13.37
N PRO A 249 9.82 -16.36 -14.22
CA PRO A 249 9.51 -15.41 -15.29
C PRO A 249 8.48 -15.97 -16.27
N SER A 250 7.65 -15.10 -16.81
CA SER A 250 6.59 -15.47 -17.72
C SER A 250 6.28 -14.34 -18.69
N ALA A 251 6.66 -14.54 -19.95
CA ALA A 251 6.46 -13.64 -21.08
C ALA A 251 5.02 -13.53 -21.58
N THR A 252 4.02 -13.75 -20.72
CA THR A 252 2.60 -13.68 -21.08
C THR A 252 1.87 -12.63 -20.26
N THR A 253 0.81 -12.07 -20.82
CA THR A 253 -0.06 -11.13 -20.11
C THR A 253 -0.83 -11.82 -18.99
N LEU A 254 -1.24 -11.07 -17.97
CA LEU A 254 -2.14 -11.56 -16.92
C LEU A 254 -3.46 -10.80 -16.97
N ALA A 255 -4.55 -11.52 -17.21
CA ALA A 255 -5.89 -10.98 -17.04
C ALA A 255 -6.37 -11.24 -15.60
N ILE A 256 -6.74 -10.18 -14.90
CA ILE A 256 -7.44 -10.24 -13.61
C ILE A 256 -8.91 -9.86 -13.83
N THR A 257 -9.79 -10.71 -13.31
CA THR A 257 -11.26 -10.58 -13.37
C THR A 257 -11.85 -10.82 -11.98
N ASN A 258 -13.18 -10.74 -11.86
CA ASN A 258 -13.91 -11.03 -10.63
C ASN A 258 -13.81 -12.49 -10.14
N THR A 259 -13.31 -13.40 -10.97
CA THR A 259 -13.13 -14.82 -10.64
C THR A 259 -11.67 -15.21 -10.42
N SER A 260 -10.75 -14.26 -10.55
CA SER A 260 -9.33 -14.52 -10.27
C SER A 260 -9.13 -14.88 -8.79
N THR A 261 -8.21 -15.81 -8.53
CA THR A 261 -7.88 -16.27 -7.17
C THR A 261 -6.86 -15.37 -6.47
N SER A 262 -6.24 -14.46 -7.22
CA SER A 262 -5.23 -13.52 -6.73
C SER A 262 -5.56 -12.11 -7.20
N LYS A 263 -5.26 -11.14 -6.33
CA LYS A 263 -5.31 -9.71 -6.59
C LYS A 263 -3.91 -9.10 -6.82
N ASP A 264 -2.88 -9.94 -6.72
CA ASP A 264 -1.49 -9.54 -6.80
C ASP A 264 -0.88 -9.93 -8.16
N VAL A 265 -0.11 -9.00 -8.72
CA VAL A 265 0.67 -9.17 -9.95
C VAL A 265 2.14 -9.00 -9.61
N TYR A 266 2.99 -9.85 -10.16
CA TYR A 266 4.42 -9.81 -9.86
C TYR A 266 5.23 -9.56 -11.13
N TYR A 267 6.26 -8.74 -10.99
CA TYR A 267 7.27 -8.48 -12.00
C TYR A 267 8.64 -8.71 -11.40
N ILE A 268 9.54 -9.32 -12.16
CA ILE A 268 10.94 -9.49 -11.79
C ILE A 268 11.78 -8.65 -12.73
N VAL A 269 12.79 -7.97 -12.20
CA VAL A 269 13.75 -7.26 -13.04
C VAL A 269 14.60 -8.31 -13.74
N THR A 270 14.86 -8.15 -15.04
CA THR A 270 15.62 -9.10 -15.85
C THR A 270 16.85 -8.51 -16.52
N THR A 271 17.03 -7.19 -16.46
CA THR A 271 18.12 -6.49 -17.13
C THR A 271 18.39 -5.20 -16.37
N ASP A 272 19.63 -4.78 -16.24
CA ASP A 272 19.96 -3.43 -15.75
C ASP A 272 19.88 -2.45 -16.90
N THR A 273 19.24 -1.29 -16.72
CA THR A 273 19.27 -0.24 -17.75
C THR A 273 20.36 0.79 -17.50
N ASP A 274 20.53 1.26 -16.26
CA ASP A 274 21.61 2.17 -15.84
C ASP A 274 21.82 2.14 -14.32
N LEU A 275 22.96 1.62 -13.87
CA LEU A 275 23.28 1.50 -12.43
C LEU A 275 23.70 2.84 -11.78
N LEU A 276 23.77 3.93 -12.56
CA LEU A 276 24.24 5.23 -12.09
C LEU A 276 23.11 6.25 -11.91
N THR A 277 21.88 5.91 -12.32
CA THR A 277 20.75 6.84 -12.27
C THR A 277 19.51 6.17 -11.69
N ALA A 278 18.66 6.96 -11.04
CA ALA A 278 17.44 6.44 -10.45
C ALA A 278 16.45 6.12 -11.56
N GLU A 279 16.07 4.85 -11.66
CA GLU A 279 15.27 4.35 -12.77
C GLU A 279 13.76 4.59 -12.58
N THR A 280 13.07 4.84 -13.69
CA THR A 280 11.61 4.88 -13.74
C THR A 280 11.12 3.89 -14.78
N PHE A 281 10.20 3.05 -14.35
CA PHE A 281 9.64 1.97 -15.14
C PHE A 281 8.15 2.14 -15.34
N THR A 282 7.67 1.75 -16.50
CA THR A 282 6.27 1.91 -16.88
C THR A 282 5.63 0.62 -17.33
N PHE A 283 4.33 0.48 -17.05
CA PHE A 283 3.49 -0.65 -17.43
C PHE A 283 2.21 -0.14 -18.06
N ALA A 284 1.90 -0.57 -19.29
CA ALA A 284 0.63 -0.26 -19.94
C ALA A 284 -0.41 -1.32 -19.58
N VAL A 285 -1.27 -1.03 -18.60
CA VAL A 285 -2.35 -1.93 -18.17
C VAL A 285 -3.59 -1.65 -19.01
N SER A 286 -4.04 -2.65 -19.76
CA SER A 286 -5.27 -2.54 -20.55
C SER A 286 -6.47 -2.79 -19.66
N VAL A 287 -7.45 -1.91 -19.74
CA VAL A 287 -8.74 -2.04 -19.06
C VAL A 287 -9.79 -2.32 -20.11
N ALA A 288 -10.58 -3.37 -19.92
CA ALA A 288 -11.68 -3.70 -20.81
C ALA A 288 -12.94 -4.02 -19.98
N ALA A 289 -14.07 -3.49 -20.43
CA ALA A 289 -15.39 -3.79 -19.90
C ALA A 289 -16.23 -4.47 -20.97
N THR A 290 -16.81 -5.62 -20.65
CA THR A 290 -17.83 -6.25 -21.50
C THR A 290 -19.14 -5.46 -21.43
N SER A 291 -19.99 -5.57 -22.46
CA SER A 291 -21.31 -4.92 -22.55
C SER A 291 -22.36 -5.45 -21.55
N THR A 292 -21.94 -6.20 -20.54
CA THR A 292 -22.78 -6.61 -19.42
C THR A 292 -22.85 -5.50 -18.40
N PRO A 293 -24.04 -5.16 -17.87
CA PRO A 293 -24.17 -4.16 -16.81
C PRO A 293 -23.25 -4.53 -15.64
N ILE A 294 -22.25 -3.69 -15.38
CA ILE A 294 -21.47 -3.72 -14.13
C ILE A 294 -22.37 -3.04 -13.06
N TYR A 295 -22.16 -3.16 -11.74
CA TYR A 295 -23.07 -2.54 -10.74
C TYR A 295 -22.27 -1.70 -9.74
N THR A 296 -22.75 -0.50 -9.40
CA THR A 296 -21.99 0.60 -8.76
C THR A 296 -21.75 0.50 -7.27
N THR A 297 -22.04 -0.64 -6.64
CA THR A 297 -21.69 -0.80 -5.22
C THR A 297 -20.19 -0.98 -5.01
N ASP A 298 -19.43 -1.28 -6.07
CA ASP A 298 -18.00 -1.56 -5.97
C ASP A 298 -17.19 -0.27 -6.17
N PRO A 299 -16.35 0.13 -5.19
CA PRO A 299 -15.48 1.29 -5.33
C PRO A 299 -14.48 1.07 -6.48
N PRO A 300 -13.94 2.14 -7.09
CA PRO A 300 -12.93 2.01 -8.12
C PRO A 300 -11.73 1.20 -7.62
N ILE A 301 -11.22 0.30 -8.46
CA ILE A 301 -10.03 -0.48 -8.11
C ILE A 301 -8.79 0.40 -8.18
N THR A 302 -8.05 0.43 -7.08
CA THR A 302 -6.76 1.07 -6.96
C THR A 302 -5.67 0.01 -6.81
N ALA A 303 -4.47 0.27 -7.31
CA ALA A 303 -3.28 -0.53 -7.08
C ALA A 303 -2.28 0.20 -6.19
N SER A 304 -1.52 -0.57 -5.42
CA SER A 304 -0.28 -0.12 -4.77
C SER A 304 0.87 -1.01 -5.23
N ALA A 305 2.11 -0.51 -5.14
CA ALA A 305 3.29 -1.31 -5.46
C ALA A 305 4.19 -1.47 -4.23
N SER A 306 4.82 -2.63 -4.09
CA SER A 306 5.81 -2.91 -3.06
C SER A 306 6.93 -3.78 -3.62
N MET A 307 8.12 -3.70 -3.03
CA MET A 307 9.13 -4.75 -3.19
C MET A 307 8.63 -6.00 -2.45
N ALA A 308 8.79 -7.18 -3.05
CA ALA A 308 8.33 -8.45 -2.49
C ALA A 308 9.40 -9.53 -2.57
N LEU A 309 9.28 -10.53 -1.69
CA LEU A 309 10.15 -11.71 -1.70
C LEU A 309 9.75 -12.68 -2.82
N ILE A 310 10.73 -13.38 -3.37
CA ILE A 310 10.50 -14.51 -4.28
C ILE A 310 9.98 -15.72 -3.47
N GLY A 311 8.74 -16.14 -3.73
CA GLY A 311 8.16 -17.38 -3.21
C GLY A 311 7.86 -17.37 -1.70
N THR A 312 7.84 -18.57 -1.10
CA THR A 312 7.61 -18.79 0.35
C THR A 312 8.92 -18.90 1.13
N ALA A 313 10.04 -18.45 0.56
CA ALA A 313 11.35 -18.58 1.19
C ALA A 313 11.33 -17.92 2.58
N THR A 314 11.65 -18.70 3.62
CA THR A 314 11.81 -18.17 4.97
C THR A 314 12.94 -17.13 4.98
N PRO A 315 12.75 -15.94 5.59
CA PRO A 315 13.71 -14.82 5.56
C PRO A 315 15.14 -15.08 6.07
N LEU A 316 15.53 -16.32 6.41
CA LEU A 316 16.68 -16.54 7.31
C LEU A 316 17.82 -17.46 6.84
N THR A 317 17.93 -17.93 5.58
CA THR A 317 19.10 -18.77 5.22
C THR A 317 19.80 -18.58 3.87
N GLN A 318 19.29 -17.80 2.91
CA GLN A 318 20.02 -17.58 1.63
C GLN A 318 19.89 -16.15 1.11
N LYS A 319 21.06 -15.54 0.85
CA LYS A 319 21.43 -14.43 -0.05
C LYS A 319 20.54 -13.16 -0.10
N ILE A 320 21.19 -12.05 -0.44
CA ILE A 320 20.72 -10.65 -0.30
C ILE A 320 20.19 -10.18 -1.67
N PRO A 321 19.29 -9.19 -1.77
CA PRO A 321 18.52 -8.51 -0.73
C PRO A 321 17.14 -9.15 -0.48
N ARG A 322 16.61 -8.91 0.73
CA ARG A 322 15.28 -9.33 1.15
C ARG A 322 14.53 -8.11 1.66
N TYR A 323 13.49 -7.70 0.92
CA TYR A 323 12.64 -6.58 1.28
C TYR A 323 11.39 -7.08 2.01
N LYS A 324 11.04 -6.41 3.09
CA LYS A 324 9.67 -6.37 3.62
C LYS A 324 8.76 -5.63 2.64
N GLU A 325 7.55 -6.15 2.42
CA GLU A 325 6.55 -5.45 1.62
C GLU A 325 6.15 -4.13 2.31
N VAL A 326 6.44 -3.01 1.65
CA VAL A 326 5.99 -1.67 2.04
C VAL A 326 5.23 -1.10 0.84
N PRO A 327 3.89 -1.08 0.86
CA PRO A 327 3.08 -0.53 -0.23
C PRO A 327 3.30 0.96 -0.40
N VAL A 328 3.46 1.39 -1.65
CA VAL A 328 3.63 2.79 -2.05
C VAL A 328 2.60 3.12 -3.13
N GLY A 329 2.03 4.32 -3.01
CA GLY A 329 1.11 4.90 -3.99
C GLY A 329 -0.26 4.23 -4.08
N ALA A 330 -1.15 4.91 -4.79
CA ALA A 330 -2.48 4.42 -5.14
C ALA A 330 -2.79 4.85 -6.58
N ALA A 331 -2.68 3.92 -7.54
CA ALA A 331 -3.01 4.16 -8.94
C ALA A 331 -4.39 3.60 -9.27
N GLN A 332 -5.28 4.43 -9.81
CA GLN A 332 -6.63 4.00 -10.20
C GLN A 332 -6.67 3.58 -11.67
N PHE A 333 -7.37 2.48 -11.99
CA PHE A 333 -7.44 1.96 -13.37
C PHE A 333 -8.58 2.54 -14.19
N TYR A 334 -9.73 2.78 -13.57
CA TYR A 334 -10.90 3.25 -14.29
C TYR A 334 -11.86 4.06 -13.43
N ASN A 335 -12.65 4.87 -14.12
CA ASN A 335 -13.83 5.55 -13.61
C ASN A 335 -15.06 4.93 -14.29
N LEU A 336 -16.04 4.55 -13.49
CA LEU A 336 -17.31 4.05 -13.98
C LEU A 336 -18.29 5.21 -14.19
N VAL A 337 -18.82 5.34 -15.41
CA VAL A 337 -19.83 6.33 -15.78
C VAL A 337 -21.04 5.64 -16.44
N GLY A 338 -22.16 6.34 -16.60
CA GLY A 338 -23.31 5.82 -17.34
C GLY A 338 -24.22 4.88 -16.55
N TYR A 339 -24.08 4.79 -15.24
CA TYR A 339 -25.13 4.32 -14.34
C TYR A 339 -26.01 5.49 -13.95
N GLY A 340 -27.31 5.39 -14.15
CA GLY A 340 -28.20 6.27 -13.42
C GLY A 340 -28.74 5.56 -12.22
N THR A 341 -28.72 6.25 -11.10
CA THR A 341 -29.66 6.00 -10.04
C THR A 341 -30.83 6.96 -10.22
N SER A 342 -32.05 6.45 -10.16
CA SER A 342 -33.22 7.30 -9.95
C SER A 342 -33.57 7.25 -8.48
N THR A 343 -33.83 8.41 -7.89
CA THR A 343 -34.38 8.48 -6.55
C THR A 343 -35.85 8.85 -6.65
N LEU A 344 -36.70 7.99 -6.11
CA LEU A 344 -38.14 8.12 -6.07
C LEU A 344 -38.59 8.38 -4.63
N MET A 345 -39.65 9.16 -4.43
CA MET A 345 -40.26 9.40 -3.12
C MET A 345 -41.75 9.11 -3.16
N ILE A 346 -42.17 8.24 -2.25
CA ILE A 346 -43.56 8.00 -1.89
C ILE A 346 -43.83 8.84 -0.63
N PRO A 347 -44.48 10.01 -0.75
CA PRO A 347 -44.56 10.98 0.35
C PRO A 347 -45.45 10.52 1.49
N TYR A 348 -46.39 9.61 1.22
CA TYR A 348 -47.24 9.00 2.22
C TYR A 348 -47.53 7.56 1.86
N SER A 349 -47.32 6.66 2.81
CA SER A 349 -47.57 5.24 2.67
C SER A 349 -48.01 4.67 4.01
N VAL A 350 -48.94 3.73 3.95
CA VAL A 350 -49.59 3.12 5.11
C VAL A 350 -49.76 1.63 4.89
N PHE A 351 -49.46 0.86 5.92
CA PHE A 351 -49.94 -0.50 6.09
C PHE A 351 -50.58 -0.58 7.48
N ASN A 352 -51.86 -0.90 7.53
CA ASN A 352 -52.59 -1.04 8.79
C ASN A 352 -53.47 -2.28 8.75
N SER A 353 -53.03 -3.34 9.43
CA SER A 353 -53.74 -4.61 9.44
C SER A 353 -55.08 -4.56 10.18
N THR A 354 -55.27 -3.58 11.08
CA THR A 354 -56.52 -3.41 11.83
C THR A 354 -57.63 -2.83 10.96
N TYR A 355 -57.29 -1.90 10.06
CA TYR A 355 -58.26 -1.25 9.17
C TYR A 355 -58.22 -1.76 7.73
N GLY A 356 -57.36 -2.75 7.43
CA GLY A 356 -57.24 -3.34 6.10
C GLY A 356 -56.46 -2.50 5.09
N TYR A 357 -55.95 -1.32 5.47
CA TYR A 357 -55.22 -0.45 4.55
C TYR A 357 -53.86 -1.03 4.18
N ASP A 358 -53.55 -1.03 2.89
CA ASP A 358 -52.22 -1.33 2.36
C ASP A 358 -51.88 -0.37 1.21
N THR A 359 -50.59 -0.11 1.04
CA THR A 359 -50.09 0.72 -0.05
C THR A 359 -49.60 -0.17 -1.17
N GLY A 360 -50.27 -0.12 -2.31
CA GLY A 360 -49.78 -0.72 -3.54
C GLY A 360 -48.74 0.17 -4.20
N ILE A 361 -47.63 -0.41 -4.62
CA ILE A 361 -46.50 0.29 -5.22
C ILE A 361 -46.23 -0.32 -6.59
N ALA A 362 -46.12 0.53 -7.61
CA ALA A 362 -45.70 0.14 -8.95
C ALA A 362 -44.54 1.03 -9.40
N ILE A 363 -43.40 0.43 -9.75
CA ILE A 363 -42.20 1.12 -10.24
C ILE A 363 -41.87 0.56 -11.62
N ALA A 364 -41.91 1.42 -12.62
CA ALA A 364 -41.53 1.12 -13.99
C ALA A 364 -40.06 1.50 -14.22
N ASN A 365 -39.34 0.63 -14.92
CA ASN A 365 -38.02 0.91 -15.47
C ASN A 365 -38.20 1.15 -16.97
N THR A 366 -38.47 2.40 -17.36
CA THR A 366 -38.85 2.67 -18.76
C THR A 366 -37.61 2.64 -19.67
N THR A 367 -37.78 2.14 -20.89
CA THR A 367 -36.67 2.10 -21.88
C THR A 367 -36.43 3.45 -22.55
N ALA A 368 -37.38 4.36 -22.47
CA ALA A 368 -37.30 5.73 -22.94
C ALA A 368 -38.23 6.62 -22.09
N ASP A 369 -37.72 7.76 -21.65
CA ASP A 369 -38.55 8.87 -21.20
C ASP A 369 -38.98 9.66 -22.46
N PRO A 370 -40.22 10.16 -22.62
CA PRO A 370 -40.58 11.09 -23.70
C PRO A 370 -39.77 12.40 -23.73
N GLY A 371 -38.95 12.68 -22.71
CA GLY A 371 -38.15 13.90 -22.57
C GLY A 371 -37.08 14.26 -23.63
N PRO A 372 -36.37 13.36 -24.34
CA PRO A 372 -35.23 13.76 -25.18
C PRO A 372 -35.61 14.76 -26.28
N THR A 373 -36.78 14.59 -26.87
CA THR A 373 -37.31 15.46 -27.94
C THR A 373 -37.84 16.79 -27.40
N TYR A 374 -38.27 16.85 -26.13
CA TYR A 374 -38.86 18.04 -25.49
C TYR A 374 -37.89 18.81 -24.58
N LEU A 375 -36.77 18.19 -24.16
CA LEU A 375 -35.76 18.76 -23.25
C LEU A 375 -34.40 19.01 -23.91
N TYR A 376 -34.28 18.86 -25.23
CA TYR A 376 -33.02 19.05 -25.99
C TYR A 376 -31.83 18.22 -25.45
N LEU A 377 -32.09 17.04 -24.90
CA LEU A 377 -31.04 16.12 -24.45
C LEU A 377 -30.64 15.22 -25.64
N SER A 378 -29.36 15.31 -26.05
CA SER A 378 -28.82 14.68 -27.26
C SER A 378 -28.69 13.16 -27.18
N THR A 379 -28.92 12.56 -26.02
CA THR A 379 -28.89 11.11 -25.81
C THR A 379 -30.09 10.69 -24.98
N GLY A 380 -30.95 9.84 -25.56
CA GLY A 380 -31.98 9.15 -24.79
C GLY A 380 -31.36 8.29 -23.70
N ALA A 381 -32.07 8.13 -22.59
CA ALA A 381 -31.58 7.31 -21.49
C ALA A 381 -31.47 5.83 -21.91
N ILE A 382 -30.36 5.19 -21.55
CA ILE A 382 -30.01 3.84 -22.00
C ILE A 382 -30.78 2.82 -21.15
N ALA A 383 -31.39 1.83 -21.80
CA ALA A 383 -32.05 0.71 -21.13
C ALA A 383 -31.10 0.00 -20.15
N GLN A 384 -31.47 -0.02 -18.87
CA GLN A 384 -30.69 -0.63 -17.78
C GLN A 384 -31.54 -1.67 -17.05
N THR A 385 -30.94 -2.70 -16.48
CA THR A 385 -31.61 -3.63 -15.57
C THR A 385 -30.98 -3.46 -14.19
N GLY A 386 -31.78 -3.26 -13.14
CA GLY A 386 -31.24 -2.92 -11.83
C GLY A 386 -32.13 -3.34 -10.67
N ALA A 387 -31.52 -3.47 -9.50
CA ALA A 387 -32.25 -3.66 -8.25
C ALA A 387 -32.85 -2.32 -7.78
N MET A 388 -33.77 -2.40 -6.82
CA MET A 388 -34.35 -1.23 -6.14
C MET A 388 -34.12 -1.38 -4.64
N THR A 389 -33.72 -0.30 -3.99
CA THR A 389 -33.61 -0.25 -2.52
C THR A 389 -34.66 0.70 -1.98
N PHE A 390 -35.56 0.17 -1.15
CA PHE A 390 -36.59 0.91 -0.45
C PHE A 390 -36.06 1.31 0.92
N TYR A 391 -36.03 2.59 1.22
CA TYR A 391 -35.71 3.17 2.52
C TYR A 391 -37.01 3.65 3.15
N PHE A 392 -37.35 3.07 4.29
CA PHE A 392 -38.60 3.31 5.01
C PHE A 392 -38.34 4.25 6.17
N TYR A 393 -39.11 5.34 6.22
CA TYR A 393 -39.06 6.34 7.27
C TYR A 393 -40.42 6.37 7.98
N PRO A 394 -40.60 5.52 9.00
CA PRO A 394 -41.87 5.46 9.72
C PRO A 394 -42.03 6.75 10.56
N GLN A 395 -43.27 7.20 10.73
CA GLN A 395 -43.63 8.31 11.61
C GLN A 395 -43.21 8.06 13.06
N SER A 396 -43.11 6.79 13.46
CA SER A 396 -42.57 6.36 14.75
C SER A 396 -41.70 5.11 14.58
N GLY A 397 -40.59 5.03 15.32
CA GLY A 397 -39.63 3.93 15.24
C GLY A 397 -38.38 4.28 14.43
N THR A 398 -37.50 3.30 14.25
CA THR A 398 -36.22 3.47 13.55
C THR A 398 -36.39 3.26 12.04
N PRO A 399 -35.83 4.15 11.19
CA PRO A 399 -35.73 3.90 9.76
C PRO A 399 -35.05 2.57 9.43
N PHE A 400 -35.41 1.98 8.30
CA PHE A 400 -34.84 0.71 7.83
C PHE A 400 -34.90 0.63 6.31
N SER A 401 -34.29 -0.38 5.71
CA SER A 401 -34.30 -0.55 4.26
C SER A 401 -34.49 -2.00 3.82
N TYR A 402 -34.87 -2.15 2.55
CA TYR A 402 -34.97 -3.43 1.85
C TYR A 402 -34.50 -3.27 0.41
N THR A 403 -33.53 -4.09 -0.01
CA THR A 403 -33.08 -4.17 -1.40
C THR A 403 -33.68 -5.40 -2.07
N THR A 404 -34.18 -5.25 -3.30
CA THR A 404 -34.71 -6.38 -4.06
C THR A 404 -33.62 -7.40 -4.41
N THR A 405 -33.93 -8.68 -4.21
CA THR A 405 -33.06 -9.84 -4.41
C THR A 405 -33.84 -10.99 -5.04
N ALA A 406 -33.17 -12.09 -5.38
CA ALA A 406 -33.85 -13.30 -5.84
C ALA A 406 -34.90 -13.74 -4.79
N GLY A 407 -36.14 -13.98 -5.24
CA GLY A 407 -37.26 -14.33 -4.37
C GLY A 407 -37.94 -13.16 -3.64
N SER A 408 -37.57 -11.89 -3.94
CA SER A 408 -38.32 -10.73 -3.46
C SER A 408 -39.81 -10.83 -3.77
N PRO A 409 -40.69 -10.32 -2.89
CA PRO A 409 -42.13 -10.39 -3.09
C PRO A 409 -42.60 -9.51 -4.25
N GLY A 410 -43.85 -9.66 -4.64
CA GLY A 410 -44.46 -8.92 -5.75
C GLY A 410 -44.26 -9.59 -7.11
N ALA A 411 -44.47 -8.83 -8.18
CA ALA A 411 -44.38 -9.31 -9.56
C ALA A 411 -43.60 -8.34 -10.45
N GLY A 412 -42.91 -8.87 -11.47
CA GLY A 412 -42.18 -8.08 -12.47
C GLY A 412 -40.66 -8.07 -12.31
N LEU A 413 -40.12 -8.63 -11.22
CA LEU A 413 -38.67 -8.87 -11.08
C LEU A 413 -38.24 -10.13 -11.85
N LEU A 414 -37.02 -10.09 -12.38
CA LEU A 414 -36.33 -11.28 -12.89
C LEU A 414 -35.98 -12.23 -11.74
N SER A 415 -35.57 -13.46 -12.07
CA SER A 415 -35.16 -14.48 -11.09
C SER A 415 -34.00 -14.05 -10.17
N ASN A 416 -33.23 -13.05 -10.57
CA ASN A 416 -32.15 -12.46 -9.78
C ASN A 416 -32.57 -11.25 -8.91
N GLY A 417 -33.87 -10.91 -8.86
CA GLY A 417 -34.39 -9.79 -8.07
C GLY A 417 -34.24 -8.40 -8.70
N LYS A 418 -33.88 -8.33 -9.98
CA LYS A 418 -33.71 -7.06 -10.70
C LYS A 418 -34.90 -6.78 -11.61
N LEU A 419 -35.21 -5.51 -11.81
CA LEU A 419 -36.24 -5.08 -12.75
C LEU A 419 -35.61 -4.86 -14.12
N ALA A 420 -36.06 -5.65 -15.11
CA ALA A 420 -35.62 -5.51 -16.50
C ALA A 420 -36.00 -4.15 -17.09
N ALA A 421 -35.23 -3.68 -18.07
CA ALA A 421 -35.61 -2.52 -18.85
C ALA A 421 -36.95 -2.76 -19.58
N GLY A 422 -37.85 -1.80 -19.53
CA GLY A 422 -39.24 -1.90 -20.01
C GLY A 422 -40.19 -2.62 -19.04
N GLY A 423 -39.68 -3.15 -17.93
CA GLY A 423 -40.46 -3.85 -16.92
C GLY A 423 -41.16 -2.91 -15.94
N THR A 424 -42.18 -3.43 -15.27
CA THR A 424 -42.81 -2.79 -14.09
C THR A 424 -42.80 -3.76 -12.92
N TYR A 425 -42.22 -3.33 -11.80
CA TYR A 425 -42.31 -4.03 -10.53
C TYR A 425 -43.56 -3.58 -9.78
N THR A 426 -44.36 -4.52 -9.31
CA THR A 426 -45.57 -4.27 -8.53
C THR A 426 -45.51 -5.05 -7.23
N VAL A 427 -45.82 -4.40 -6.10
CA VAL A 427 -45.73 -5.01 -4.77
C VAL A 427 -46.63 -4.28 -3.78
N MET A 428 -47.09 -4.98 -2.74
CA MET A 428 -47.75 -4.35 -1.60
C MET A 428 -46.76 -4.00 -0.50
N LEU A 429 -46.99 -2.90 0.21
CA LEU A 429 -46.14 -2.47 1.32
C LEU A 429 -46.05 -3.54 2.40
N SER A 430 -47.15 -4.20 2.76
CA SER A 430 -47.14 -5.34 3.69
C SER A 430 -46.12 -6.42 3.34
N GLN A 431 -45.98 -6.74 2.05
CA GLN A 431 -45.05 -7.75 1.57
C GLN A 431 -43.60 -7.28 1.69
N LEU A 432 -43.32 -6.01 1.38
CA LEU A 432 -42.00 -5.42 1.56
C LEU A 432 -41.60 -5.36 3.03
N LEU A 433 -42.53 -4.98 3.92
CA LEU A 433 -42.30 -4.97 5.37
C LEU A 433 -41.94 -6.37 5.87
N ALA A 434 -42.71 -7.39 5.47
CA ALA A 434 -42.42 -8.79 5.81
C ALA A 434 -41.05 -9.24 5.28
N ALA A 435 -40.71 -8.89 4.04
CA ALA A 435 -39.41 -9.21 3.44
C ALA A 435 -38.23 -8.48 4.11
N ALA A 436 -38.47 -7.29 4.68
CA ALA A 436 -37.52 -6.54 5.50
C ALA A 436 -37.43 -7.06 6.95
N GLY A 437 -38.15 -8.14 7.30
CA GLY A 437 -38.21 -8.67 8.66
C GLY A 437 -38.94 -7.76 9.64
N LYS A 438 -39.81 -6.87 9.15
CA LYS A 438 -40.65 -5.97 9.96
C LYS A 438 -42.05 -6.53 10.10
N SER A 439 -42.64 -6.32 11.28
CA SER A 439 -44.01 -6.68 11.60
C SER A 439 -44.74 -5.47 12.19
N GLY A 440 -46.08 -5.50 12.14
CA GLY A 440 -46.91 -4.42 12.63
C GLY A 440 -47.26 -3.37 11.57
N ASN A 441 -47.96 -2.32 12.02
CA ASN A 441 -48.43 -1.25 11.15
C ASN A 441 -47.28 -0.32 10.73
N PHE A 442 -47.38 0.23 9.54
CA PHE A 442 -46.49 1.27 9.03
C PHE A 442 -47.30 2.51 8.66
N THR A 443 -46.77 3.69 8.98
CA THR A 443 -47.26 4.96 8.47
C THR A 443 -46.04 5.86 8.35
N GLY A 444 -45.82 6.47 7.19
CA GLY A 444 -44.62 7.27 6.93
C GLY A 444 -44.39 7.48 5.44
N TYR A 445 -43.14 7.78 5.09
CA TYR A 445 -42.72 7.95 3.69
C TYR A 445 -41.65 6.92 3.31
N ILE A 446 -41.49 6.70 2.01
CA ILE A 446 -40.53 5.74 1.45
C ILE A 446 -39.70 6.45 0.38
N ILE A 447 -38.38 6.31 0.46
CA ILE A 447 -37.47 6.69 -0.62
C ILE A 447 -37.05 5.42 -1.34
N VAL A 448 -37.17 5.38 -2.66
CA VAL A 448 -36.71 4.25 -3.47
C VAL A 448 -35.54 4.68 -4.33
N VAL A 449 -34.39 4.07 -4.12
CA VAL A 449 -33.19 4.27 -4.94
C VAL A 449 -33.06 3.11 -5.90
N THR A 450 -33.12 3.39 -7.19
CA THR A 450 -33.00 2.38 -8.24
C THR A 450 -31.57 2.30 -8.77
N GLN A 451 -31.18 1.15 -9.29
CA GLN A 451 -29.95 0.98 -10.09
C GLN A 451 -30.22 1.15 -11.60
N PHE A 452 -31.13 2.07 -11.96
CA PHE A 452 -31.44 2.44 -13.34
C PHE A 452 -31.92 3.90 -13.47
N THR A 453 -31.65 4.56 -14.59
CA THR A 453 -31.88 6.02 -14.82
C THR A 453 -33.34 6.45 -14.97
N ASN A 454 -34.23 5.55 -15.39
CA ASN A 454 -35.59 5.91 -15.84
C ASN A 454 -36.66 5.28 -14.96
N ALA A 455 -36.52 5.47 -13.65
CA ALA A 455 -37.56 5.03 -12.76
C ALA A 455 -38.73 6.01 -12.78
N HIS A 456 -39.92 5.47 -13.04
CA HIS A 456 -41.17 6.16 -12.77
C HIS A 456 -42.00 5.26 -11.88
N GLY A 457 -42.98 5.83 -11.19
CA GLY A 457 -43.86 4.98 -10.41
C GLY A 457 -45.16 5.64 -10.04
N GLN A 458 -46.09 4.79 -9.63
CA GLN A 458 -47.35 5.17 -9.03
C GLN A 458 -47.52 4.38 -7.74
N TYR A 459 -48.24 4.97 -6.79
CA TYR A 459 -48.67 4.29 -5.59
C TYR A 459 -50.16 4.57 -5.35
N PHE A 460 -50.82 3.65 -4.67
CA PHE A 460 -52.21 3.82 -4.27
C PHE A 460 -52.40 3.25 -2.86
N ILE A 461 -53.42 3.74 -2.16
CA ILE A 461 -53.82 3.20 -0.87
C ILE A 461 -55.19 2.55 -1.05
N SER A 462 -55.32 1.32 -0.60
CA SER A 462 -56.56 0.56 -0.70
C SER A 462 -56.80 -0.23 0.58
N ASP A 463 -58.07 -0.39 0.93
CA ASP A 463 -58.56 -1.38 1.89
C ASP A 463 -59.07 -2.65 1.19
N PHE A 464 -58.81 -2.76 -0.13
CA PHE A 464 -59.30 -3.79 -1.06
C PHE A 464 -60.81 -3.82 -1.31
N GLU A 465 -61.58 -2.92 -0.67
CA GLU A 465 -62.98 -2.67 -0.97
C GLU A 465 -63.14 -1.40 -1.84
N TYR A 466 -62.31 -0.40 -1.58
CA TYR A 466 -62.20 0.86 -2.30
C TYR A 466 -60.75 1.16 -2.69
N PHE A 467 -60.59 1.84 -3.81
CA PHE A 467 -59.31 2.37 -4.26
C PHE A 467 -59.34 3.89 -4.18
N THR A 468 -58.39 4.47 -3.46
CA THR A 468 -58.07 5.89 -3.69
C THR A 468 -57.32 6.02 -5.02
N ASN A 469 -57.58 7.11 -5.75
CA ASN A 469 -56.94 7.36 -7.05
C ASN A 469 -55.41 7.29 -6.89
N GLY A 470 -54.73 6.61 -7.82
CA GLY A 470 -53.28 6.43 -7.77
C GLY A 470 -52.55 7.77 -7.85
N ALA A 471 -51.62 8.01 -6.94
CA ALA A 471 -50.75 9.17 -6.94
C ALA A 471 -49.41 8.83 -7.60
N GLN A 472 -48.83 9.81 -8.30
CA GLN A 472 -47.50 9.65 -8.89
C GLN A 472 -46.43 9.65 -7.79
N ILE A 473 -45.44 8.79 -7.94
CA ILE A 473 -44.24 8.78 -7.10
C ILE A 473 -43.34 9.92 -7.59
N LEU A 474 -42.88 10.77 -6.66
CA LEU A 474 -42.07 11.95 -6.99
C LEU A 474 -40.64 11.52 -7.37
N VAL A 475 -40.14 11.97 -8.51
CA VAL A 475 -38.72 11.77 -8.89
C VAL A 475 -37.89 12.91 -8.29
N LEU A 476 -37.04 12.59 -7.31
CA LEU A 476 -36.28 13.59 -6.54
C LEU A 476 -35.03 14.12 -7.24
N SER A 477 -34.45 13.37 -8.19
CA SER A 477 -33.56 13.84 -9.27
C SER A 477 -32.90 12.62 -9.93
N SER A 478 -32.57 12.74 -11.21
CA SER A 478 -31.75 11.77 -11.97
C SER A 478 -30.27 12.20 -12.07
N GLY A 479 -29.88 13.32 -11.46
CA GLY A 479 -28.60 14.00 -11.69
C GLY A 479 -27.76 14.34 -10.46
N ARG A 480 -28.19 14.01 -9.24
CA ARG A 480 -27.37 14.20 -8.04
C ARG A 480 -27.18 12.90 -7.30
N ALA A 481 -25.97 12.38 -7.34
CA ALA A 481 -25.46 11.41 -6.38
C ALA A 481 -25.64 11.99 -4.98
N THR A 482 -26.79 11.73 -4.36
CA THR A 482 -27.08 12.07 -2.98
C THR A 482 -27.25 10.74 -2.28
N SER A 483 -26.34 10.41 -1.38
CA SER A 483 -26.54 9.32 -0.44
C SER A 483 -27.79 9.63 0.40
N ALA A 484 -28.42 8.61 0.98
CA ALA A 484 -29.59 8.81 1.84
C ALA A 484 -29.31 9.81 2.98
N GLU A 485 -28.06 9.92 3.44
CA GLU A 485 -27.62 10.87 4.47
C GLU A 485 -27.70 12.34 4.03
N ALA A 486 -27.61 12.63 2.73
CA ALA A 486 -27.68 14.01 2.22
C ALA A 486 -29.11 14.58 2.22
N LEU A 487 -30.12 13.76 2.51
CA LEU A 487 -31.53 14.15 2.60
C LEU A 487 -32.00 14.31 4.05
N ASP A 488 -31.13 14.12 5.04
CA ASP A 488 -31.43 14.18 6.48
C ASP A 488 -31.08 15.55 7.10
N HIS A 489 -31.12 16.63 6.30
CA HIS A 489 -30.87 18.02 6.71
C HIS A 489 -32.06 18.94 6.43
#